data_AF-A0A382XYH3-F1
#
_entry.id   AF-A0A382XYH3-F1
#
_cell.length_a   1.000
_cell.length_b   1.000
_cell.length_c   1.000
_cell.angle_alpha   90.00
_cell.angle_beta   90.00
_cell.angle_gamma   90.00
#
_symmetry.space_group_name_H-M   'P 1'
#
loop_
_entity.id
_entity.type
_entity.pdbx_description
1 polymer ?
#
loop_
_entity_poly.entity_id
_entity_poly.type
_entity_poly.pdbx_seq_one_letter_code
_entity_poly.pdbx_strand_id
1 'polypeptide(L)'
;SKNNSLNLTSNNLTQLIGTNGVGKSSIPLILEEVLYNKNSKGIKKADIQNRYYNRGYNISLNFAVEDVKYKIEARRSRGVIKVKLLKNGKDISSHTATNTYKTVEGVLGLDFKTFSQLVYQNTNASLQFLTATDATRKKFLIDLFALERYLDFHEIFKKGAKTINHSVLTAKGKVQSIENWLRNNKLDNSNILPMKKLEISSDEDEKALRSLLVEFENILSTNRKISENQLKKKLLGQIKIRDITNIKVPDKMKWDDLSRKIGEYNF
;
A
#
# COMPACT_ATOMS: atom_id res chain seq x y z
N SER A 1 -40.66 -36.79 7.36
CA SER A 1 -41.86 -36.22 7.99
C SER A 1 -42.13 -34.83 7.46
N LYS A 2 -43.40 -34.40 7.45
CA LYS A 2 -43.82 -33.02 7.15
C LYS A 2 -44.12 -32.33 8.47
N ASN A 3 -43.86 -31.03 8.58
CA ASN A 3 -44.24 -30.17 9.70
C ASN A 3 -43.68 -30.58 11.09
N ASN A 4 -42.38 -30.91 11.17
CA ASN A 4 -41.73 -31.08 12.47
C ASN A 4 -41.68 -29.73 13.20
N SER A 5 -42.02 -29.72 14.49
CA SER A 5 -41.84 -28.56 15.37
C SER A 5 -41.20 -29.01 16.68
N LEU A 6 -40.41 -28.14 17.27
CA LEU A 6 -39.71 -28.39 18.53
C LEU A 6 -39.78 -27.11 19.37
N ASN A 7 -40.26 -27.22 20.60
CA ASN A 7 -40.24 -26.13 21.57
C ASN A 7 -39.14 -26.42 22.60
N LEU A 8 -38.21 -25.47 22.74
CA LEU A 8 -37.08 -25.55 23.67
C LEU A 8 -37.21 -24.56 24.84
N THR A 9 -38.34 -23.85 24.97
CA THR A 9 -38.50 -22.79 25.99
C THR A 9 -39.10 -23.27 27.31
N SER A 10 -39.52 -24.54 27.41
CA SER A 10 -40.24 -25.02 28.60
C SER A 10 -39.31 -25.36 29.78
N ASN A 11 -38.06 -25.71 29.51
CA ASN A 11 -37.11 -26.18 30.52
C ASN A 11 -35.71 -25.62 30.28
N ASN A 12 -34.95 -25.38 31.36
CA ASN A 12 -33.56 -24.96 31.29
C ASN A 12 -32.63 -26.03 30.68
N LEU A 13 -32.97 -27.31 30.87
CA LEU A 13 -32.28 -28.45 30.29
C LEU A 13 -33.29 -29.29 29.49
N THR A 14 -33.01 -29.47 28.20
CA THR A 14 -33.78 -30.33 27.32
C THR A 14 -32.87 -31.41 26.73
N GLN A 15 -33.19 -32.68 26.96
CA GLN A 15 -32.47 -33.80 26.37
C GLN A 15 -33.27 -34.39 25.21
N LEU A 16 -32.61 -34.55 24.06
CA LEU A 16 -33.19 -35.17 22.88
C LEU A 16 -32.76 -36.64 22.80
N ILE A 17 -33.71 -37.55 23.06
CA ILE A 17 -33.49 -39.00 23.06
C ILE A 17 -34.01 -39.59 21.74
N GLY A 18 -33.28 -40.56 21.18
CA GLY A 18 -33.69 -41.29 19.98
C GLY A 18 -32.60 -42.23 19.49
N THR A 19 -32.88 -43.09 18.53
CA THR A 19 -31.87 -43.99 17.93
C THR A 19 -30.86 -43.22 17.07
N ASN A 20 -29.75 -43.85 16.69
CA ASN A 20 -28.78 -43.22 15.80
C ASN A 20 -29.40 -42.98 14.41
N GLY A 21 -29.10 -41.83 13.80
CA GLY A 21 -29.61 -41.48 12.47
C GLY A 21 -30.98 -40.80 12.42
N VAL A 22 -31.68 -40.62 13.56
CA VAL A 22 -33.02 -39.98 13.59
C VAL A 22 -33.01 -38.44 13.44
N GLY A 23 -31.84 -37.84 13.19
CA GLY A 23 -31.73 -36.40 12.94
C GLY A 23 -31.47 -35.53 14.18
N LYS A 24 -31.14 -36.12 15.34
CA LYS A 24 -30.79 -35.35 16.56
C LYS A 24 -29.69 -34.32 16.30
N SER A 25 -28.59 -34.76 15.66
CA SER A 25 -27.45 -33.90 15.31
C SER A 25 -27.73 -32.95 14.14
N SER A 26 -28.91 -33.00 13.54
CA SER A 26 -29.33 -32.08 12.49
C SER A 26 -29.94 -30.79 13.05
N ILE A 27 -30.37 -30.77 14.32
CA ILE A 27 -30.98 -29.58 14.93
C ILE A 27 -30.01 -28.40 15.02
N PRO A 28 -28.78 -28.55 15.55
CA PRO A 28 -27.78 -27.48 15.50
C PRO A 28 -27.51 -26.98 14.07
N LEU A 29 -27.45 -27.90 13.11
CA LEU A 29 -27.27 -27.57 11.68
C LEU A 29 -28.42 -26.72 11.13
N ILE A 30 -29.67 -27.02 11.53
CA ILE A 30 -30.86 -26.27 11.14
C ILE A 30 -30.82 -24.86 11.73
N LEU A 31 -30.33 -24.70 12.97
CA LEU A 31 -30.17 -23.39 13.62
C LEU A 31 -29.10 -22.54 12.91
N GLU A 32 -27.95 -23.12 12.60
CA GLU A 32 -26.90 -22.47 11.81
C GLU A 32 -27.44 -22.03 10.43
N GLU A 33 -28.21 -22.92 9.78
CA GLU A 33 -28.75 -22.67 8.44
C GLU A 33 -29.81 -21.56 8.43
N VAL A 34 -30.70 -21.51 9.43
CA VAL A 34 -31.75 -20.49 9.49
C VAL A 34 -31.23 -19.13 9.94
N LEU A 35 -30.20 -19.06 10.79
CA LEU A 35 -29.66 -17.80 11.30
C LEU A 35 -28.54 -17.21 10.43
N TYR A 36 -27.73 -18.05 9.76
CA TYR A 36 -26.55 -17.58 9.02
C TYR A 36 -26.50 -18.05 7.56
N ASN A 37 -27.42 -18.92 7.12
CA ASN A 37 -27.38 -19.56 5.79
C ASN A 37 -25.99 -20.18 5.50
N LYS A 38 -25.38 -20.77 6.52
CA LYS A 38 -24.11 -21.52 6.49
C LYS A 38 -24.21 -22.65 7.51
N ASN A 39 -23.31 -23.62 7.45
CA ASN A 39 -23.23 -24.68 8.44
C ASN A 39 -21.78 -25.11 8.68
N SER A 40 -21.49 -25.54 9.91
CA SER A 40 -20.16 -25.87 10.38
C SER A 40 -19.61 -27.17 9.77
N LYS A 41 -20.48 -28.00 9.22
CA LYS A 41 -20.12 -29.27 8.57
C LYS A 41 -19.81 -29.12 7.07
N GLY A 42 -19.93 -27.92 6.50
CA GLY A 42 -19.71 -27.70 5.07
C GLY A 42 -20.68 -28.45 4.14
N ILE A 43 -21.82 -28.90 4.65
CA ILE A 43 -22.84 -29.64 3.89
C ILE A 43 -23.40 -28.70 2.81
N LYS A 44 -23.46 -29.18 1.56
CA LYS A 44 -24.00 -28.39 0.44
C LYS A 44 -25.49 -28.18 0.64
N LYS A 45 -26.01 -27.04 0.14
CA LYS A 45 -27.44 -26.68 0.27
C LYS A 45 -28.41 -27.68 -0.37
N ALA A 46 -27.94 -28.42 -1.39
CA ALA A 46 -28.70 -29.51 -2.00
C ALA A 46 -28.88 -30.69 -1.03
N ASP A 47 -27.86 -30.99 -0.24
CA ASP A 47 -27.78 -32.16 0.64
C ASP A 47 -28.48 -31.94 2.00
N ILE A 48 -28.79 -30.68 2.34
CA ILE A 48 -29.63 -30.34 3.51
C ILE A 48 -31.10 -30.71 3.27
N GLN A 49 -31.54 -30.73 2.00
CA GLN A 49 -32.92 -30.99 1.65
C GLN A 49 -33.32 -32.42 2.02
N ASN A 50 -34.59 -32.62 2.38
CA ASN A 50 -35.09 -33.96 2.59
C ASN A 50 -35.04 -34.75 1.28
N ARG A 51 -34.25 -35.82 1.23
CA ARG A 51 -34.04 -36.70 0.07
C ARG A 51 -35.33 -37.23 -0.56
N TYR A 52 -36.38 -37.41 0.24
CA TYR A 52 -37.67 -37.93 -0.21
C TYR A 52 -38.61 -36.84 -0.76
N TYR A 53 -38.36 -35.56 -0.45
CA TYR A 53 -39.20 -34.45 -0.91
C TYR A 53 -38.54 -33.68 -2.07
N ASN A 54 -37.23 -33.44 -1.98
CA ASN A 54 -36.38 -32.84 -3.03
C ASN A 54 -36.95 -31.57 -3.71
N ARG A 55 -37.64 -30.70 -2.95
CA ARG A 55 -38.21 -29.42 -3.42
C ARG A 55 -37.72 -28.22 -2.62
N GLY A 56 -36.62 -28.37 -1.90
CA GLY A 56 -36.10 -27.39 -0.95
C GLY A 56 -36.54 -27.63 0.49
N TYR A 57 -36.40 -26.60 1.33
CA TYR A 57 -36.76 -26.62 2.74
C TYR A 57 -37.36 -25.28 3.18
N ASN A 58 -38.14 -25.34 4.25
CA ASN A 58 -38.64 -24.17 4.96
C ASN A 58 -38.31 -24.34 6.44
N ILE A 59 -37.67 -23.34 7.04
CA ILE A 59 -37.31 -23.33 8.45
C ILE A 59 -37.88 -22.06 9.05
N SER A 60 -38.58 -22.19 10.18
CA SER A 60 -39.05 -21.06 10.97
C SER A 60 -38.48 -21.20 12.37
N LEU A 61 -37.95 -20.12 12.91
CA LEU A 61 -37.42 -20.05 14.27
C LEU A 61 -38.01 -18.82 14.97
N ASN A 62 -38.62 -19.06 16.12
CA ASN A 62 -38.96 -18.00 17.08
C ASN A 62 -37.86 -17.98 18.13
N PHE A 63 -37.33 -16.79 18.42
CA PHE A 63 -36.30 -16.59 19.44
C PHE A 63 -36.50 -15.23 20.12
N ALA A 64 -35.83 -15.04 21.26
CA ALA A 64 -35.82 -13.76 21.96
C ALA A 64 -34.37 -13.33 22.17
N VAL A 65 -34.14 -12.03 22.05
CA VAL A 65 -32.89 -11.38 22.49
C VAL A 65 -33.33 -10.37 23.53
N GLU A 66 -32.86 -10.56 24.76
CA GLU A 66 -33.37 -9.86 25.94
C GLU A 66 -34.91 -10.02 26.01
N ASP A 67 -35.66 -8.93 26.06
CA ASP A 67 -37.13 -8.93 26.11
C ASP A 67 -37.82 -8.83 24.74
N VAL A 68 -37.04 -8.79 23.65
CA VAL A 68 -37.59 -8.58 22.29
C VAL A 68 -37.77 -9.91 21.57
N LYS A 69 -38.98 -10.13 21.06
CA LYS A 69 -39.33 -11.35 20.32
C LYS A 69 -39.02 -11.19 18.83
N TYR A 70 -38.31 -12.16 18.29
CA TYR A 70 -37.99 -12.24 16.87
C TYR A 70 -38.53 -13.53 16.26
N LYS A 71 -38.88 -13.45 14.98
CA LYS A 71 -39.20 -14.60 14.15
C LYS A 71 -38.45 -14.52 12.84
N ILE A 72 -37.70 -15.56 12.51
CA ILE A 72 -37.07 -15.71 11.20
C ILE A 72 -37.68 -16.87 10.44
N GLU A 73 -38.00 -16.64 9.17
CA GLU A 73 -38.50 -17.64 8.24
C GLU A 73 -37.57 -17.70 7.03
N ALA A 74 -36.94 -18.84 6.80
CA ALA A 74 -36.05 -19.08 5.67
C ALA A 74 -36.63 -20.17 4.76
N ARG A 75 -36.99 -19.78 3.54
CA ARG A 75 -37.50 -20.70 2.52
C ARG A 75 -36.53 -20.79 1.36
N ARG A 76 -35.97 -21.98 1.15
CA ARG A 76 -35.12 -22.29 -0.01
C ARG A 76 -35.87 -23.18 -0.98
N SER A 77 -35.89 -22.81 -2.26
CA SER A 77 -36.43 -23.64 -3.34
C SER A 77 -35.74 -23.32 -4.66
N ARG A 78 -35.41 -24.35 -5.46
CA ARG A 78 -34.74 -24.22 -6.76
C ARG A 78 -33.50 -23.30 -6.73
N GLY A 79 -32.68 -23.42 -5.68
CA GLY A 79 -31.46 -22.62 -5.50
C GLY A 79 -31.67 -21.21 -4.93
N VAL A 80 -32.91 -20.68 -4.94
CA VAL A 80 -33.24 -19.34 -4.42
C VAL A 80 -33.64 -19.43 -2.95
N ILE A 81 -33.19 -18.47 -2.14
CA ILE A 81 -33.58 -18.31 -0.74
C ILE A 81 -34.39 -17.03 -0.54
N LYS A 82 -35.52 -17.14 0.17
CA LYS A 82 -36.31 -16.01 0.65
C LYS A 82 -36.26 -16.02 2.17
N VAL A 83 -35.98 -14.87 2.77
CA VAL A 83 -35.84 -14.72 4.22
C VAL A 83 -36.75 -13.62 4.69
N LYS A 84 -37.52 -13.89 5.74
CA LYS A 84 -38.34 -12.90 6.43
C LYS A 84 -37.90 -12.84 7.88
N LEU A 85 -37.63 -11.64 8.39
CA LEU A 85 -37.30 -11.36 9.78
C LEU A 85 -38.36 -10.44 10.35
N LEU A 86 -39.00 -10.85 11.45
CA LEU A 86 -39.97 -10.05 12.17
C LEU A 86 -39.42 -9.71 13.56
N LYS A 87 -39.60 -8.45 13.97
CA LYS A 87 -39.35 -7.95 15.32
C LYS A 87 -40.67 -7.55 15.94
N ASN A 88 -41.09 -8.21 17.02
CA ASN A 88 -42.39 -8.02 17.65
C ASN A 88 -43.56 -8.06 16.64
N GLY A 89 -43.49 -8.98 15.67
CA GLY A 89 -44.48 -9.15 14.61
C GLY A 89 -44.39 -8.17 13.43
N LYS A 90 -43.54 -7.13 13.50
CA LYS A 90 -43.30 -6.19 12.40
C LYS A 90 -42.15 -6.69 11.52
N ASP A 91 -42.36 -6.71 10.21
CA ASP A 91 -41.33 -7.08 9.23
C ASP A 91 -40.18 -6.05 9.23
N ILE A 92 -38.96 -6.53 9.43
CA ILE A 92 -37.71 -5.74 9.38
C ILE A 92 -36.72 -6.34 8.37
N SER A 93 -37.20 -7.15 7.44
CA SER A 93 -36.39 -7.77 6.39
C SER A 93 -35.80 -6.70 5.47
N SER A 94 -34.57 -6.94 5.01
CA SER A 94 -33.97 -6.13 3.95
C SER A 94 -34.45 -6.57 2.55
N HIS A 95 -34.15 -5.76 1.53
CA HIS A 95 -34.44 -6.07 0.13
C HIS A 95 -33.78 -7.37 -0.38
N THR A 96 -32.67 -7.79 0.22
CA THR A 96 -31.95 -9.02 -0.15
C THR A 96 -31.78 -9.93 1.07
N ALA A 97 -31.79 -11.25 0.84
CA ALA A 97 -31.57 -12.24 1.90
C ALA A 97 -30.23 -12.02 2.61
N THR A 98 -29.17 -11.69 1.86
CA THR A 98 -27.84 -11.41 2.42
C THR A 98 -27.86 -10.26 3.42
N ASN A 99 -28.55 -9.15 3.11
CA ASN A 99 -28.65 -8.02 4.04
C ASN A 99 -29.57 -8.34 5.23
N THR A 100 -30.61 -9.15 5.02
CA THR A 100 -31.43 -9.66 6.14
C THR A 100 -30.58 -10.49 7.09
N TYR A 101 -29.71 -11.37 6.59
CA TYR A 101 -28.78 -12.12 7.44
C TYR A 101 -27.79 -11.24 8.21
N LYS A 102 -27.28 -10.16 7.60
CA LYS A 102 -26.48 -9.17 8.34
C LYS A 102 -27.27 -8.51 9.47
N THR A 103 -28.55 -8.27 9.26
CA THR A 103 -29.45 -7.73 10.29
C THR A 103 -29.65 -8.75 11.42
N VAL A 104 -29.82 -10.03 11.09
CA VAL A 104 -29.91 -11.12 12.08
C VAL A 104 -28.63 -11.22 12.90
N GLU A 105 -27.46 -11.22 12.24
CA GLU A 105 -26.15 -11.27 12.90
C GLU A 105 -25.96 -10.08 13.86
N GLY A 106 -26.36 -8.87 13.45
CA GLY A 106 -26.35 -7.69 14.31
C GLY A 106 -27.34 -7.77 15.49
N VAL A 107 -28.51 -8.40 15.31
CA VAL A 107 -29.48 -8.64 16.41
C VAL A 107 -28.95 -9.66 17.40
N LEU A 108 -28.25 -10.70 16.95
CA LEU A 108 -27.66 -11.72 17.82
C LEU A 108 -26.39 -11.22 18.52
N GLY A 109 -25.67 -10.27 17.91
CA GLY A 109 -24.38 -9.78 18.42
C GLY A 109 -23.27 -10.82 18.39
N LEU A 110 -23.43 -11.90 17.62
CA LEU A 110 -22.51 -13.03 17.53
C LEU A 110 -22.22 -13.34 16.06
N ASP A 111 -20.95 -13.50 15.72
CA ASP A 111 -20.57 -13.99 14.40
C ASP A 111 -20.90 -15.49 14.25
N PHE A 112 -20.92 -15.98 13.01
CA PHE A 112 -21.22 -17.38 12.72
C PHE A 112 -20.29 -18.36 13.47
N LYS A 113 -19.00 -18.02 13.56
CA LYS A 113 -18.01 -18.90 14.19
C LYS A 113 -18.30 -19.06 15.68
N THR A 114 -18.59 -17.96 16.37
CA THR A 114 -18.88 -17.92 17.80
C THR A 114 -20.19 -18.62 18.10
N PHE A 115 -21.24 -18.32 17.33
CA PHE A 115 -22.53 -19.01 17.44
C PHE A 115 -22.41 -20.52 17.25
N SER A 116 -21.68 -20.96 16.22
CA SER A 116 -21.50 -22.39 15.92
C SER A 116 -20.78 -23.12 17.06
N GLN A 117 -19.73 -22.50 17.63
CA GLN A 117 -19.04 -23.08 18.78
C GLN A 117 -19.96 -23.19 20.00
N LEU A 118 -20.87 -22.24 20.24
CA LEU A 118 -21.81 -22.31 21.35
C LEU A 118 -22.89 -23.38 21.16
N VAL A 119 -23.50 -23.43 19.98
CA VAL A 119 -24.67 -24.29 19.70
C VAL A 119 -24.28 -25.73 19.35
N TYR A 120 -23.09 -25.92 18.76
CA TYR A 120 -22.60 -27.23 18.36
C TYR A 120 -21.31 -27.60 19.09
N GLN A 121 -21.48 -28.08 20.32
CA GLN A 121 -20.41 -28.69 21.11
C GLN A 121 -20.21 -30.14 20.67
N ASN A 122 -19.37 -30.38 19.67
CA ASN A 122 -18.81 -31.71 19.44
C ASN A 122 -17.37 -31.78 19.95
N THR A 123 -16.86 -33.01 20.12
CA THR A 123 -15.53 -33.28 20.67
C THR A 123 -14.43 -32.49 19.95
N ASN A 124 -14.54 -32.35 18.63
CA ASN A 124 -13.57 -31.63 17.80
C ASN A 124 -13.67 -30.10 17.90
N ALA A 125 -14.88 -29.54 18.10
CA ALA A 125 -15.12 -28.10 18.22
C ALA A 125 -14.70 -27.58 19.59
N SER A 126 -14.99 -28.31 20.67
CA SER A 126 -14.51 -27.95 22.02
C SER A 126 -12.98 -28.00 22.12
N LEU A 127 -12.34 -28.95 21.42
CA LEU A 127 -10.87 -29.03 21.30
C LEU A 127 -10.27 -27.78 20.64
N GLN A 128 -10.95 -27.13 19.71
CA GLN A 128 -10.41 -25.93 19.04
C GLN A 128 -10.29 -24.73 19.99
N PHE A 129 -11.18 -24.58 20.97
CA PHE A 129 -11.02 -23.55 22.00
C PHE A 129 -9.85 -23.88 22.94
N LEU A 130 -9.72 -25.15 23.35
CA LEU A 130 -8.66 -25.58 24.27
C LEU A 130 -7.27 -25.54 23.65
N THR A 131 -7.16 -25.84 22.35
CA THR A 131 -5.89 -25.92 21.60
C THR A 131 -5.55 -24.63 20.84
N ALA A 132 -6.44 -23.63 20.83
CA ALA A 132 -6.18 -22.33 20.23
C ALA A 132 -5.02 -21.59 20.91
N THR A 133 -4.25 -20.83 20.13
CA THR A 133 -3.23 -19.92 20.66
C THR A 133 -3.87 -18.85 21.53
N ASP A 134 -3.10 -18.25 22.43
CA ASP A 134 -3.60 -17.19 23.32
C ASP A 134 -4.23 -16.02 22.56
N ALA A 135 -3.66 -15.67 21.41
CA ALA A 135 -4.22 -14.64 20.52
C ALA A 135 -5.60 -15.05 19.96
N THR A 136 -5.76 -16.31 19.54
CA THR A 136 -7.04 -16.79 18.99
C THR A 136 -8.09 -16.99 20.08
N ARG A 137 -7.71 -17.46 21.28
CA ARG A 137 -8.60 -17.50 22.46
C ARG A 137 -9.05 -16.10 22.88
N LYS A 138 -8.12 -15.14 22.95
CA LYS A 138 -8.45 -13.75 23.30
C LYS A 138 -9.42 -13.14 22.29
N LYS A 139 -9.19 -13.35 21.00
CA LYS A 139 -10.12 -12.89 19.95
C LYS A 139 -11.51 -13.51 20.14
N PHE A 140 -11.60 -14.82 20.32
CA PHE A 140 -12.88 -15.49 20.56
C PHE A 140 -13.63 -14.93 21.78
N LEU A 141 -12.92 -14.64 22.89
CA LEU A 141 -13.54 -14.03 24.07
C LEU A 141 -14.03 -12.60 23.80
N ILE A 142 -13.29 -11.82 23.01
CA ILE A 142 -13.71 -10.48 22.58
C ILE A 142 -14.98 -10.58 21.74
N ASP A 143 -15.03 -11.50 20.78
CA ASP A 143 -16.19 -11.72 19.91
C ASP A 143 -17.40 -12.22 20.73
N LEU A 144 -17.18 -13.13 21.69
CA LEU A 144 -18.22 -13.69 22.57
C LEU A 144 -18.87 -12.64 23.47
N PHE A 145 -18.09 -11.73 24.05
CA PHE A 145 -18.58 -10.67 24.93
C PHE A 145 -18.89 -9.37 24.17
N ALA A 146 -18.86 -9.38 22.83
CA ALA A 146 -19.05 -8.22 21.98
C ALA A 146 -18.18 -7.02 22.40
N LEU A 147 -16.93 -7.28 22.79
CA LEU A 147 -15.98 -6.27 23.27
C LEU A 147 -15.20 -5.59 22.13
N GLU A 148 -15.66 -5.69 20.88
CA GLU A 148 -15.01 -5.12 19.70
C GLU A 148 -14.76 -3.61 19.86
N ARG A 149 -15.70 -2.90 20.48
CA ARG A 149 -15.57 -1.46 20.76
C ARG A 149 -14.41 -1.12 21.68
N TYR A 150 -13.98 -2.04 22.54
CA TYR A 150 -12.78 -1.87 23.37
C TYR A 150 -11.50 -1.92 22.55
N LEU A 151 -11.48 -2.66 21.43
CA LEU A 151 -10.34 -2.66 20.50
C LEU A 151 -10.24 -1.32 19.76
N ASP A 152 -11.36 -0.72 19.39
CA ASP A 152 -11.37 0.61 18.79
C ASP A 152 -10.77 1.65 19.75
N PHE A 153 -11.18 1.61 21.02
CA PHE A 153 -10.58 2.46 22.05
C PHE A 153 -9.09 2.19 22.22
N HIS A 154 -8.67 0.92 22.24
CA HIS A 154 -7.26 0.56 22.32
C HIS A 154 -6.45 1.20 21.19
N GLU A 155 -6.94 1.16 19.95
CA GLU A 155 -6.25 1.77 18.81
C GLU A 155 -6.21 3.30 18.88
N ILE A 156 -7.27 3.94 19.39
CA ILE A 156 -7.28 5.39 19.67
C ILE A 156 -6.19 5.74 20.70
N PHE A 157 -6.16 5.04 21.84
CA PHE A 157 -5.18 5.30 22.90
C PHE A 157 -3.75 5.02 22.44
N LYS A 158 -3.53 3.93 21.70
CA LYS A 158 -2.23 3.56 21.14
C LYS A 158 -1.70 4.63 20.17
N LYS A 159 -2.57 5.18 19.31
CA LYS A 159 -2.21 6.31 18.44
C LYS A 159 -1.87 7.55 19.26
N GLY A 160 -2.70 7.91 20.24
CA GLY A 160 -2.44 9.05 21.13
C GLY A 160 -1.11 8.93 21.87
N ALA A 161 -0.84 7.77 22.47
CA ALA A 161 0.41 7.47 23.18
C ALA A 161 1.62 7.58 22.25
N LYS A 162 1.51 7.10 21.00
CA LYS A 162 2.60 7.20 20.01
C LYS A 162 2.90 8.66 19.64
N THR A 163 1.87 9.49 19.44
CA THR A 163 2.03 10.91 19.14
C THR A 163 2.69 11.65 20.30
N ILE A 164 2.21 11.45 21.53
CA ILE A 164 2.79 12.06 22.73
C ILE A 164 4.25 11.65 22.90
N ASN A 165 4.55 10.35 22.78
CA ASN A 165 5.93 9.87 22.87
C ASN A 165 6.83 10.50 21.81
N HIS A 166 6.35 10.68 20.58
CA HIS A 166 7.12 11.36 19.55
C HIS A 166 7.41 12.82 19.92
N SER A 167 6.41 13.57 20.37
CA SER A 167 6.59 14.96 20.82
C SER A 167 7.57 15.07 22.00
N VAL A 168 7.49 14.16 22.97
CA VAL A 168 8.42 14.10 24.11
C VAL A 168 9.85 13.83 23.63
N LEU A 169 10.05 12.88 22.73
CA LEU A 169 11.37 12.58 22.17
C LEU A 169 11.95 13.77 21.41
N THR A 170 11.13 14.47 20.61
CA THR A 170 11.56 15.70 19.90
C THR A 170 11.94 16.80 20.88
N ALA A 171 11.13 17.06 21.91
CA ALA A 171 11.43 18.07 22.92
C ALA A 171 12.72 17.74 23.68
N LYS A 172 12.88 16.48 24.10
CA LYS A 172 14.10 16.00 24.77
C LYS A 172 15.34 16.17 23.89
N GLY A 173 15.22 15.86 22.59
CA GLY A 173 16.29 16.08 21.61
C GLY A 173 16.70 17.56 21.52
N LYS A 174 15.72 18.47 21.43
CA LYS A 174 15.99 19.93 21.40
C LYS A 174 16.68 20.42 22.68
N VAL A 175 16.20 20.00 23.85
CA VAL A 175 16.82 20.35 25.14
C VAL A 175 18.27 19.87 25.16
N GLN A 176 18.52 18.63 24.77
CA GLN A 176 19.87 18.06 24.74
C GLN A 176 20.80 18.82 23.77
N SER A 177 20.30 19.22 22.60
CA SER A 177 21.07 20.05 21.67
C SER A 177 21.43 21.41 22.26
N ILE A 178 20.49 22.07 22.96
CA ILE A 178 20.73 23.36 23.62
C ILE A 178 21.73 23.20 24.76
N GLU A 179 21.57 22.19 25.61
CA GLU A 179 22.51 21.90 26.70
C GLU A 179 23.92 21.64 26.18
N ASN A 180 24.05 20.86 25.10
CA ASN A 180 25.34 20.60 24.47
C ASN A 180 25.96 21.89 23.90
N TRP A 181 25.17 22.73 23.23
CA TRP A 181 25.63 24.01 22.71
C TRP A 181 26.10 24.92 23.84
N LEU A 182 25.33 25.06 24.92
CA LEU A 182 25.69 25.86 26.09
C LEU A 182 26.95 25.35 26.79
N ARG A 183 27.14 24.03 26.88
CA ARG A 183 28.36 23.44 27.45
C ARG A 183 29.59 23.71 26.60
N ASN A 184 29.47 23.62 25.29
CA ASN A 184 30.59 23.80 24.35
C ASN A 184 30.93 25.27 24.10
N ASN A 185 29.97 26.19 24.29
CA ASN A 185 30.13 27.62 24.06
C ASN A 185 30.16 28.42 25.38
N LYS A 186 30.66 27.83 26.46
CA LYS A 186 30.98 28.61 27.65
C LYS A 186 32.12 29.56 27.29
N LEU A 187 31.88 30.86 27.46
CA LEU A 187 32.93 31.85 27.44
C LEU A 187 33.76 31.64 28.71
N ASP A 188 34.97 31.11 28.56
CA ASP A 188 35.92 30.95 29.68
C ASP A 188 36.30 32.31 30.30
N ASN A 189 36.18 33.41 29.54
CA ASN A 189 36.59 34.75 29.94
C ASN A 189 35.78 35.81 29.17
N SER A 190 35.46 36.95 29.79
CA SER A 190 34.79 38.11 29.17
C SER A 190 35.76 39.07 28.46
N ASN A 191 37.03 38.68 28.30
CA ASN A 191 38.06 39.55 27.76
C ASN A 191 37.85 39.75 26.26
N ILE A 192 37.74 41.02 25.86
CA ILE A 192 37.68 41.42 24.45
C ILE A 192 39.01 41.04 23.80
N LEU A 193 38.98 40.04 22.90
CA LEU A 193 40.16 39.66 22.14
C LEU A 193 40.55 40.80 21.19
N PRO A 194 41.85 41.09 21.03
CA PRO A 194 42.31 42.11 20.09
C PRO A 194 41.89 41.76 18.67
N MET A 195 41.51 42.77 17.88
CA MET A 195 41.14 42.58 16.48
C MET A 195 42.26 41.87 15.73
N LYS A 196 41.97 40.67 15.23
CA LYS A 196 42.91 39.92 14.40
C LYS A 196 42.95 40.57 13.02
N LYS A 197 44.07 41.22 12.71
CA LYS A 197 44.34 41.73 11.36
C LYS A 197 44.58 40.51 10.47
N LEU A 198 43.64 40.20 9.59
CA LEU A 198 43.81 39.15 8.60
C LEU A 198 44.70 39.69 7.48
N GLU A 199 45.95 39.23 7.44
CA GLU A 199 46.82 39.45 6.29
C GLU A 199 46.41 38.48 5.20
N ILE A 200 45.58 38.93 4.28
CA ILE A 200 45.24 38.19 3.07
C ILE A 200 46.42 38.39 2.12
N SER A 201 47.34 37.42 2.05
CA SER A 201 48.40 37.40 1.03
C SER A 201 47.84 36.75 -0.23
N SER A 202 47.68 37.52 -1.30
CA SER A 202 47.27 37.05 -2.63
C SER A 202 48.46 36.60 -3.48
N ASP A 203 49.68 36.56 -2.93
CA ASP A 203 50.90 36.37 -3.72
C ASP A 203 50.95 35.01 -4.41
N GLU A 204 50.47 33.95 -3.75
CA GLU A 204 50.37 32.61 -4.35
C GLU A 204 49.27 32.54 -5.41
N ASP A 205 48.11 33.12 -5.12
CA ASP A 205 46.97 33.16 -6.04
C ASP A 205 47.29 33.96 -7.32
N GLU A 206 48.02 35.07 -7.19
CA GLU A 206 48.48 35.88 -8.33
C GLU A 206 49.52 35.16 -9.18
N LYS A 207 50.43 34.40 -8.55
CA LYS A 207 51.41 33.56 -9.28
C LYS A 207 50.70 32.46 -10.04
N ALA A 208 49.73 31.78 -9.42
CA ALA A 208 48.93 30.76 -10.07
C ALA A 208 48.13 31.33 -11.25
N LEU A 209 47.50 32.49 -11.07
CA LEU A 209 46.77 33.18 -12.14
C LEU A 209 47.68 33.51 -13.32
N ARG A 210 48.89 34.03 -13.06
CA ARG A 210 49.87 34.32 -14.12
C ARG A 210 50.31 33.07 -14.87
N SER A 211 50.55 31.95 -14.20
CA SER A 211 50.95 30.71 -14.89
C SER A 211 49.84 30.19 -15.80
N LEU A 212 48.60 30.23 -15.33
CA LEU A 212 47.41 29.84 -16.09
C LEU A 212 47.21 30.72 -17.34
N LEU A 213 47.44 32.02 -17.24
CA LEU A 213 47.35 32.94 -18.38
C LEU A 213 48.40 32.64 -19.46
N VAL A 214 49.65 32.38 -19.05
CA VAL A 214 50.73 32.01 -19.99
C VAL A 214 50.42 30.67 -20.66
N GLU A 215 49.91 29.70 -19.92
CA GLU A 215 49.51 28.40 -20.48
C GLU A 215 48.37 28.56 -21.49
N PHE A 216 47.37 29.38 -21.17
CA PHE A 216 46.27 29.71 -22.08
C PHE A 216 46.76 30.37 -23.38
N GLU A 217 47.69 31.32 -23.29
CA GLU A 217 48.27 31.99 -24.46
C GLU A 217 49.06 31.01 -25.35
N ASN A 218 49.82 30.08 -24.73
CA ASN A 218 50.54 29.02 -25.44
C ASN A 218 49.58 28.06 -26.16
N ILE A 219 48.48 27.68 -25.51
CA ILE A 219 47.44 26.83 -26.11
C ILE A 219 46.83 27.54 -27.32
N LEU A 220 46.47 28.82 -27.20
CA LEU A 220 45.93 29.61 -28.31
C LEU A 220 46.91 29.71 -29.48
N SER A 221 48.18 30.00 -29.22
CA SER A 221 49.23 30.06 -30.24
C SER A 221 49.40 28.72 -30.97
N THR A 222 49.41 27.63 -30.21
CA THR A 222 49.53 26.26 -30.76
C THR A 222 48.31 25.91 -31.62
N ASN A 223 47.10 26.21 -31.15
CA ASN A 223 45.88 25.98 -31.91
C ASN A 223 45.83 26.78 -33.22
N ARG A 224 46.29 28.03 -33.21
CA ARG A 224 46.44 28.83 -34.44
C ARG A 224 47.37 28.15 -35.44
N LYS A 225 48.56 27.72 -35.00
CA LYS A 225 49.52 26.98 -35.85
C LYS A 225 48.93 25.68 -36.39
N ILE A 226 48.18 24.94 -35.58
CA ILE A 226 47.50 23.71 -36.02
C ILE A 226 46.48 24.04 -37.13
N SER A 227 45.65 25.06 -36.93
CA SER A 227 44.65 25.50 -37.91
C SER A 227 45.29 25.92 -39.24
N GLU A 228 46.36 26.72 -39.19
CA GLU A 228 47.12 27.11 -40.38
C GLU A 228 47.72 25.91 -41.11
N ASN A 229 48.29 24.96 -40.39
CA ASN A 229 48.84 23.74 -40.99
C ASN A 229 47.77 22.85 -41.62
N GLN A 230 46.59 22.73 -40.98
CA GLN A 230 45.46 22.02 -41.57
C GLN A 230 44.98 22.70 -42.85
N LEU A 231 44.92 24.03 -42.88
CA LEU A 231 44.60 24.80 -44.07
C LEU A 231 45.62 24.53 -45.19
N LYS A 232 46.92 24.62 -44.88
CA LYS A 232 48.01 24.33 -45.84
C LYS A 232 47.91 22.90 -46.40
N LYS A 233 47.66 21.90 -45.55
CA LYS A 233 47.45 20.50 -45.98
C LYS A 233 46.23 20.37 -46.91
N LYS A 234 45.13 21.06 -46.61
CA LYS A 234 43.92 21.07 -47.46
C LYS A 234 44.21 21.70 -48.82
N LEU A 235 44.87 22.86 -48.84
CA LEU A 235 45.28 23.54 -50.08
C LEU A 235 46.22 22.65 -50.91
N LEU A 236 47.20 22.01 -50.29
CA LEU A 236 48.11 21.08 -50.96
C LEU A 236 47.36 19.88 -51.57
N GLY A 237 46.42 19.29 -50.84
CA GLY A 237 45.60 18.17 -51.35
C GLY A 237 44.64 18.57 -52.49
N GLN A 238 44.32 19.85 -52.63
CA GLN A 238 43.52 20.38 -53.74
C GLN A 238 44.34 20.64 -55.02
N ILE A 239 45.68 20.68 -54.93
CA ILE A 239 46.54 20.81 -56.11
C ILE A 239 46.47 19.50 -56.91
N LYS A 240 45.78 19.54 -58.05
CA LYS A 240 45.79 18.43 -59.00
C LYS A 240 47.08 18.49 -59.80
N ILE A 241 47.98 17.52 -59.59
CA ILE A 241 49.26 17.40 -60.32
C ILE A 241 49.04 17.41 -61.86
N ARG A 242 47.87 16.95 -62.33
CA ARG A 242 47.47 16.96 -63.74
C ARG A 242 47.36 18.37 -64.36
N ASP A 243 47.18 19.41 -63.54
CA ASP A 243 47.06 20.79 -64.01
C ASP A 243 48.43 21.42 -64.28
N ILE A 244 49.51 20.89 -63.67
CA ILE A 244 50.89 21.34 -63.87
C ILE A 244 51.48 20.75 -65.16
N THR A 245 51.07 19.53 -65.54
CA THR A 245 51.56 18.86 -66.76
C THR A 245 51.04 19.46 -68.06
N ASN A 246 50.02 20.33 -68.02
CA ASN A 246 49.43 20.98 -69.19
C ASN A 246 49.74 22.48 -69.28
N ILE A 247 50.72 22.99 -68.53
CA ILE A 247 51.21 24.35 -68.72
C ILE A 247 51.95 24.38 -70.06
N LYS A 248 51.26 24.82 -71.12
CA LYS A 248 51.92 25.26 -72.36
C LYS A 248 52.82 26.42 -71.99
N VAL A 249 54.11 26.28 -72.26
CA VAL A 249 55.06 27.40 -72.23
C VAL A 249 54.46 28.49 -73.12
N PRO A 250 54.14 29.69 -72.59
CA PRO A 250 53.63 30.77 -73.40
C PRO A 250 54.65 31.08 -74.50
N ASP A 251 54.19 31.24 -75.74
CA ASP A 251 55.05 31.65 -76.84
C ASP A 251 55.84 32.88 -76.42
N LYS A 252 57.16 32.89 -76.67
CA LYS A 252 58.01 34.04 -76.37
C LYS A 252 57.44 35.27 -77.09
N MET A 253 56.79 36.15 -76.34
CA MET A 253 56.33 37.42 -76.87
C MET A 253 57.57 38.24 -77.25
N LYS A 254 57.62 38.77 -78.49
CA LYS A 254 58.72 39.63 -78.93
C LYS A 254 58.77 40.87 -78.03
N TRP A 255 59.98 41.32 -77.72
CA TRP A 255 60.24 42.45 -76.81
C TRP A 255 59.49 43.74 -77.19
N ASP A 256 59.27 43.97 -78.49
CA ASP A 256 58.52 45.13 -78.98
C ASP A 256 57.06 45.15 -78.51
N ASP A 257 56.39 43.99 -78.44
CA ASP A 257 54.99 43.89 -78.00
C ASP A 257 54.85 44.12 -76.49
N LEU A 258 55.86 43.68 -75.71
CA LEU A 258 55.96 43.93 -74.27
C LEU A 258 56.14 45.44 -73.98
N SER A 259 56.90 46.13 -74.82
CA SER A 259 57.17 47.56 -74.67
C SER A 259 55.91 48.39 -74.93
N ARG A 260 55.09 48.01 -75.91
CA ARG A 260 53.77 48.64 -76.15
C ARG A 260 52.80 48.45 -74.99
N LYS A 261 52.75 47.25 -74.42
CA LYS A 261 51.78 46.93 -73.37
C LYS A 261 52.06 47.63 -72.04
N ILE A 262 53.34 47.87 -71.73
CA ILE A 262 53.73 48.65 -70.55
C ILE A 262 53.44 50.15 -70.77
N GLY A 263 53.61 50.64 -72.00
CA GLY A 263 53.33 52.04 -72.34
C GLY A 263 51.85 52.44 -72.30
N GLU A 264 50.91 51.50 -72.46
CA GLU A 264 49.46 51.76 -72.36
C GLU A 264 48.93 51.82 -70.92
N TYR A 265 49.68 51.31 -69.94
CA TYR A 265 49.30 51.34 -68.53
C TYR A 265 50.06 52.44 -67.78
N ASN A 266 50.10 53.64 -68.37
CA ASN A 266 50.26 54.88 -67.63
C ASN A 266 48.88 55.37 -67.21
N PHE A 267 48.50 55.19 -65.94
CA PHE A 267 47.78 56.14 -65.08
C PHE A 267 47.74 55.59 -63.65
#